data_AF-A0A101XVF9-F1
#
_entry.id   AF-A0A101XVF9-F1
#
_cell.length_a   1.000
_cell.length_b   1.000
_cell.length_c   1.000
_cell.angle_alpha   90.00
_cell.angle_beta   90.00
_cell.angle_gamma   90.00
#
_symmetry.space_group_name_H-M   'P 1'
#
loop_
_entity.id
_entity.type
_entity.pdbx_description
1 polymer ?
#
loop_
_entity_poly.entity_id
_entity_poly.type
_entity_poly.pdbx_seq_one_letter_code
_entity_poly.pdbx_strand_id
1 'polypeptide(L)'
;MMKATGIVRKVDELGRIVIPIELRRTMGIDIKDPLEIFVDGEKIILRKYEPTCIFSGSAENLINFRGKMVSKDVLDELIASFDRI
;
A
#
# COMPACT_ATOMS: atom_id res chain seq x y z
N MET A 1 -17.10 2.29 -6.87
CA MET A 1 -17.50 2.70 -8.23
C MET A 1 -16.28 3.31 -8.91
N MET A 2 -15.80 2.77 -10.05
CA MET A 2 -14.67 3.36 -10.78
C MET A 2 -15.09 4.72 -11.34
N LYS A 3 -14.39 5.79 -10.97
CA LYS A 3 -14.62 7.14 -11.52
C LYS A 3 -13.68 7.34 -12.70
N ALA A 4 -14.22 7.50 -13.90
CA ALA A 4 -13.44 7.91 -15.06
C ALA A 4 -13.10 9.40 -14.93
N THR A 5 -11.82 9.74 -14.89
CA THR A 5 -11.36 11.13 -14.84
C THR A 5 -11.25 11.75 -16.23
N GLY A 6 -11.20 10.92 -17.29
CA GLY A 6 -11.01 11.36 -18.67
C GLY A 6 -9.62 11.95 -18.97
N ILE A 7 -8.70 11.91 -18.02
CA ILE A 7 -7.37 12.51 -18.15
C ILE A 7 -6.43 11.54 -18.88
N VAL A 8 -5.86 11.99 -19.99
CA VAL A 8 -4.85 11.24 -20.75
C VAL A 8 -3.48 11.88 -20.54
N ARG A 9 -2.47 11.05 -20.25
CA ARG A 9 -1.08 11.50 -20.13
C ARG A 9 -0.16 10.63 -20.97
N LYS A 10 0.79 11.28 -21.65
CA LYS A 10 1.87 10.58 -22.36
C LYS A 10 2.87 10.02 -21.35
N VAL A 11 3.44 8.89 -21.72
CA VAL A 11 4.60 8.30 -21.05
C VAL A 11 5.84 9.12 -21.45
N ASP A 12 6.77 9.33 -20.52
CA ASP A 12 8.05 9.97 -20.84
C ASP A 12 9.07 8.99 -21.43
N GLU A 13 10.25 9.48 -21.79
CA GLU A 13 11.33 8.68 -22.40
C GLU A 13 11.83 7.52 -21.53
N LEU A 14 11.50 7.52 -20.23
CA LEU A 14 11.91 6.49 -19.27
C LEU A 14 10.76 5.55 -18.89
N GLY A 15 9.59 5.67 -19.53
CA GLY A 15 8.45 4.82 -19.20
C GLY A 15 7.61 5.32 -18.02
N ARG A 16 7.86 6.53 -17.51
CA ARG A 16 7.14 7.07 -16.34
C ARG A 16 5.88 7.82 -16.76
N ILE A 17 4.89 7.83 -15.87
CA ILE A 17 3.69 8.65 -16.00
C ILE A 17 3.61 9.66 -14.86
N VAL A 18 3.00 10.81 -15.14
CA VAL A 18 2.77 11.86 -14.13
C VAL A 18 1.34 11.75 -13.62
N ILE A 19 1.17 11.69 -12.30
CA ILE A 19 -0.14 11.78 -11.66
C ILE A 19 -0.54 13.28 -11.56
N PRO A 20 -1.67 13.71 -12.14
CA PRO A 20 -2.15 15.08 -12.05
C PRO A 20 -2.22 15.59 -10.60
N ILE A 21 -1.91 16.88 -10.38
CA ILE A 21 -1.90 17.51 -9.05
C ILE A 21 -3.25 17.37 -8.32
N GLU A 22 -4.36 17.43 -9.06
CA GLU A 22 -5.70 17.27 -8.51
C GLU A 22 -5.91 15.89 -7.89
N LEU A 23 -5.53 14.82 -8.60
CA LEU A 23 -5.65 13.45 -8.08
C LEU A 23 -4.74 13.24 -6.87
N ARG A 24 -3.52 13.79 -6.89
CA ARG A 24 -2.62 13.72 -5.73
C ARG A 24 -3.25 14.36 -4.48
N ARG A 25 -3.87 15.54 -4.62
CA ARG A 25 -4.53 16.21 -3.49
C ARG A 25 -5.74 15.43 -3.00
N THR A 26 -6.59 14.96 -3.90
CA THR A 26 -7.80 14.20 -3.56
C THR A 26 -7.48 12.85 -2.91
N MET A 27 -6.38 12.20 -3.32
CA MET A 27 -5.95 10.92 -2.77
C MET A 27 -4.91 11.05 -1.64
N GLY A 28 -4.51 12.26 -1.27
CA GLY A 28 -3.49 12.52 -0.26
C GLY A 28 -2.16 11.82 -0.57
N ILE A 29 -1.66 11.94 -1.81
CA ILE A 29 -0.38 11.39 -2.26
C ILE A 29 0.65 12.53 -2.30
N ASP A 30 1.60 12.49 -1.37
CA ASP A 30 2.65 13.48 -1.25
C ASP A 30 3.95 13.08 -1.99
N ILE A 31 4.89 14.02 -2.03
CA ILE A 31 6.19 13.79 -2.66
C ILE A 31 6.95 12.72 -1.86
N LYS A 32 7.43 11.68 -2.56
CA LYS A 32 8.11 10.48 -2.00
C LYS A 32 7.18 9.48 -1.30
N ASP A 33 5.87 9.66 -1.35
CA ASP A 33 4.96 8.63 -0.85
C ASP A 33 5.10 7.35 -1.67
N PRO A 34 5.24 6.18 -1.01
CA PRO A 34 5.26 4.91 -1.70
C PRO A 34 3.87 4.58 -2.25
N LEU A 35 3.84 4.15 -3.51
CA LEU A 35 2.64 3.62 -4.16
C LEU A 35 2.90 2.16 -4.54
N GLU A 36 1.91 1.32 -4.30
CA GLU A 36 1.90 -0.06 -4.72
C GLU A 36 1.23 -0.18 -6.09
N ILE A 37 1.82 -1.01 -6.96
CA ILE A 37 1.37 -1.20 -8.34
C ILE A 37 0.82 -2.62 -8.47
N PHE A 38 -0.46 -2.72 -8.84
CA PHE A 38 -1.12 -3.98 -9.14
C PHE A 38 -1.48 -4.05 -10.62
N VAL A 39 -1.55 -5.27 -11.16
CA VAL A 39 -1.98 -5.56 -12.52
C VAL A 39 -3.24 -6.43 -12.46
N ASP A 40 -4.28 -6.01 -13.17
CA ASP A 40 -5.55 -6.74 -13.32
C ASP A 40 -5.93 -6.76 -14.81
N GLY A 41 -5.56 -7.85 -15.49
CA GLY A 41 -5.65 -7.95 -16.95
C GLY A 41 -4.83 -6.85 -17.64
N GLU A 42 -5.50 -6.00 -18.41
CA GLU A 42 -4.90 -4.86 -19.12
C GLU A 42 -4.89 -3.56 -18.30
N LYS A 43 -5.27 -3.62 -17.02
CA LYS A 43 -5.37 -2.45 -16.15
C LYS A 43 -4.20 -2.40 -15.17
N ILE A 44 -3.65 -1.21 -14.99
CA ILE A 44 -2.73 -0.90 -13.90
C ILE A 44 -3.53 -0.21 -12.79
N ILE A 45 -3.44 -0.73 -11.57
CA ILE A 45 -4.10 -0.18 -10.39
C ILE A 45 -3.02 0.32 -9.44
N LEU A 46 -3.08 1.60 -9.10
CA LEU A 46 -2.19 2.22 -8.12
C LEU A 46 -2.91 2.36 -6.78
N ARG A 47 -2.25 1.97 -5.69
CA ARG A 47 -2.74 2.14 -4.32
C ARG A 47 -1.67 2.81 -3.46
N LYS A 48 -2.07 3.57 -2.43
CA LYS A 48 -1.12 4.02 -1.41
C LYS A 48 -0.55 2.78 -0.74
N TYR A 49 0.78 2.72 -0.64
CA TYR A 49 1.41 1.65 0.11
C TYR A 49 1.17 1.92 1.60
N GLU A 50 0.36 1.06 2.20
CA GLU A 50 0.19 1.04 3.65
C GLU A 50 1.04 -0.08 4.23
N PRO A 51 1.80 0.18 5.30
CA PRO A 51 2.53 -0.88 5.98
C PRO A 51 1.51 -1.91 6.47
N THR A 52 1.66 -3.17 6.09
CA THR A 52 0.84 -4.28 6.60
C THR A 52 1.66 -5.17 7.52
N CYS A 53 0.98 -5.93 8.36
CA CYS A 53 1.61 -6.96 9.16
C CYS A 53 2.34 -7.96 8.27
N ILE A 54 3.62 -8.21 8.55
CA ILE A 54 4.47 -9.10 7.75
C ILE A 54 4.00 -10.56 7.71
N PHE A 55 3.14 -10.97 8.65
CA PHE A 55 2.67 -12.34 8.78
C PHE A 55 1.23 -12.52 8.32
N SER A 56 0.33 -11.61 8.69
CA SER A 56 -1.10 -11.72 8.39
C SER A 56 -1.55 -10.87 7.21
N GLY A 57 -0.73 -9.92 6.76
CA GLY A 57 -1.14 -8.91 5.76
C GLY A 57 -2.20 -7.92 6.26
N SER A 58 -2.59 -8.00 7.53
CA SER A 58 -3.54 -7.08 8.14
C SER A 58 -2.97 -5.66 8.21
N ALA A 59 -3.80 -4.65 7.98
CA ALA A 59 -3.46 -3.24 8.22
C ALA A 59 -3.88 -2.76 9.62
N GLU A 60 -4.53 -3.63 10.42
CA GLU A 60 -5.12 -3.27 11.69
C GLU A 60 -4.18 -3.55 12.87
N ASN A 61 -4.26 -2.69 13.89
CA ASN A 61 -3.54 -2.83 15.17
C ASN A 61 -2.05 -3.16 15.02
N LEU A 62 -1.38 -2.42 14.12
CA LEU A 62 0.02 -2.65 13.79
C LEU A 62 0.97 -2.06 14.82
N ILE A 63 1.97 -2.85 15.16
CA ILE A 63 3.08 -2.50 16.03
C ILE A 63 4.36 -2.61 15.20
N ASN A 64 5.18 -1.57 15.23
CA ASN A 64 6.52 -1.63 14.64
C ASN A 64 7.48 -2.32 15.62
N PHE A 65 8.03 -3.45 15.21
CA PHE A 65 9.08 -4.16 15.93
C PHE A 65 10.30 -4.36 15.02
N ARG A 66 11.41 -3.69 15.37
CA ARG A 66 12.68 -3.75 14.61
C ARG A 66 12.53 -3.44 13.11
N GLY A 67 11.66 -2.50 12.76
CA GLY A 67 11.41 -2.10 11.38
C GLY A 67 10.47 -3.03 10.61
N LYS A 68 9.86 -4.01 11.27
CA LYS A 68 8.80 -4.85 10.70
C LYS A 68 7.48 -4.52 11.39
N MET A 69 6.41 -4.42 10.60
CA MET A 69 5.07 -4.21 11.13
C MET A 69 4.47 -5.57 11.49
N VAL A 70 3.95 -5.70 12.71
CA VAL A 70 3.31 -6.91 13.22
C VAL A 70 1.96 -6.53 13.80
N SER A 71 0.89 -7.20 13.41
CA SER A 71 -0.44 -6.98 13.99
C SER A 71 -0.51 -7.59 15.38
N LYS A 72 -1.32 -6.98 16.25
CA LYS A 72 -1.56 -7.48 17.61
C LYS A 72 -1.98 -8.95 17.63
N ASP A 73 -2.84 -9.38 16.70
CA ASP A 73 -3.30 -10.77 16.64
C ASP A 73 -2.15 -11.76 16.46
N VAL A 74 -1.17 -11.43 15.60
CA VAL A 74 0.01 -12.27 15.37
C VAL A 74 0.94 -12.26 16.58
N LEU A 75 1.03 -11.13 17.28
CA LEU A 75 1.79 -11.05 18.52
C LEU A 75 1.19 -11.96 19.60
N ASP A 76 -0.14 -11.96 19.74
CA ASP A 76 -0.85 -12.81 20.70
C ASP A 76 -0.67 -14.30 20.36
N GLU A 77 -0.74 -14.68 19.08
CA GLU A 77 -0.44 -16.04 18.60
C GLU A 77 0.99 -16.49 18.88
N LEU A 78 1.97 -15.59 18.70
CA LEU A 78 3.38 -15.85 18.98
C LEU A 78 3.61 -16.10 20.47
N ILE A 79 3.03 -15.27 21.35
CA ILE A 79 3.12 -15.43 22.81
C ILE A 79 2.51 -16.76 23.23
N ALA A 80 1.30 -17.07 22.76
CA ALA A 80 0.61 -18.32 23.08
C ALA A 80 1.38 -19.58 22.60
N SER A 81 2.22 -19.44 21.57
CA SER A 81 3.07 -20.52 21.08
C SER A 81 4.29 -20.77 21.98
N PHE A 82 4.81 -19.75 22.66
CA PHE A 82 5.88 -19.90 23.65
C PHE A 82 5.40 -20.60 24.92
N ASP A 83 4.16 -20.35 25.35
CA ASP A 83 3.59 -20.98 26.55
C ASP A 83 3.31 -22.48 26.38
N ARG A 84 3.41 -23.00 25.15
CA ARG A 84 3.20 -24.43 24.81
C ARG A 84 4.50 -25.24 24.71
N ILE A 85 5.64 -24.60 24.93
CA ILE A 85 6.98 -25.22 24.94
C ILE A 85 7.44 -25.37 26.39
#